data_AF-A0A951I255-F1
#
_entry.id   AF-A0A951I255-F1
#
_cell.length_a   1.000
_cell.length_b   1.000
_cell.length_c   1.000
_cell.angle_alpha   90.00
_cell.angle_beta   90.00
_cell.angle_gamma   90.00
#
_symmetry.space_group_name_H-M   'P 1'
#
loop_
_entity.id
_entity.type
_entity.pdbx_description
1 polymer ?
#
loop_
_entity_poly.entity_id
_entity_poly.type
_entity_poly.pdbx_seq_one_letter_code
_entity_poly.pdbx_strand_id
1 'polypeptide(L)'
;MRSAIVIAMLGFGACQSPEPQVSKADSLVTAVKTETVERNIKKKVLGIWTTEGAENAVFDIRTDSIYYVDQFVSYKYELTDSVITINYPDGTFRGIIRFKKDTMLINGEAGEMKYWKFKK
;
A
#
# COMPACT_ATOMS: atom_id res chain seq x y z
N MET A 1 -68.41 -21.63 -36.29
CA MET A 1 -67.22 -20.75 -36.41
C MET A 1 -66.35 -21.05 -35.20
N ARG A 2 -65.19 -21.70 -35.40
CA ARG A 2 -63.83 -21.12 -35.35
C ARG A 2 -63.44 -20.69 -33.93
N SER A 3 -62.34 -21.08 -33.31
CA SER A 3 -61.21 -21.95 -33.62
C SER A 3 -60.49 -22.18 -32.29
N ALA A 4 -59.91 -23.36 -32.08
CA ALA A 4 -58.91 -23.55 -31.04
C ALA A 4 -57.63 -22.79 -31.44
N ILE A 5 -57.07 -22.00 -30.51
CA ILE A 5 -55.75 -21.38 -30.69
C ILE A 5 -54.86 -21.91 -29.56
N VAL A 6 -53.95 -22.79 -29.96
CA VAL A 6 -52.78 -23.23 -29.20
C VAL A 6 -51.72 -22.14 -29.35
N ILE A 7 -51.28 -21.52 -28.26
CA ILE A 7 -50.10 -20.65 -28.28
C ILE A 7 -48.96 -21.34 -27.56
N ALA A 8 -47.90 -21.52 -28.35
CA ALA A 8 -46.68 -22.21 -28.04
C ALA A 8 -45.86 -21.51 -26.95
N MET A 9 -45.17 -22.34 -26.16
CA MET A 9 -44.09 -21.93 -25.26
C MET A 9 -42.96 -21.29 -26.08
N LEU A 10 -42.54 -20.08 -25.70
CA LEU A 10 -41.22 -19.55 -26.06
C LEU A 10 -40.40 -19.48 -24.78
N GLY A 11 -39.42 -20.38 -24.70
CA GLY A 11 -38.44 -20.42 -23.62
C GLY A 11 -37.56 -19.19 -23.66
N PHE A 12 -37.46 -18.50 -22.53
CA PHE A 12 -36.36 -17.58 -22.28
C PHE A 12 -35.11 -18.43 -22.05
N GLY A 13 -34.22 -18.44 -23.04
CA GLY A 13 -32.86 -18.93 -22.87
C GLY A 13 -32.17 -18.11 -21.79
N ALA A 14 -31.88 -18.74 -20.66
CA ALA A 14 -31.01 -18.19 -19.65
C ALA A 14 -29.59 -18.16 -20.22
N CYS A 15 -29.07 -16.97 -20.55
CA CYS A 15 -27.64 -16.76 -20.72
C CYS A 15 -26.97 -16.97 -19.36
N GLN A 16 -26.42 -18.16 -19.11
CA GLN A 16 -25.43 -18.35 -18.06
C GLN A 16 -24.16 -17.59 -18.47
N SER A 17 -23.91 -16.44 -17.83
CA SER A 17 -22.56 -15.87 -17.82
C SER A 17 -21.63 -16.86 -17.11
N PRO A 18 -20.49 -17.25 -17.70
CA PRO A 18 -19.50 -18.03 -16.97
C PRO A 18 -18.89 -17.18 -15.86
N GLU A 19 -19.03 -17.62 -14.61
CA GLU A 19 -18.28 -17.09 -13.46
C GLU A 19 -16.77 -17.24 -13.74
N PRO A 20 -15.95 -16.21 -13.47
CA PRO A 20 -14.51 -16.33 -13.55
C PRO A 20 -14.02 -17.26 -12.43
N GLN A 21 -13.63 -18.48 -12.81
CA GLN A 21 -12.96 -19.45 -11.96
C GLN A 21 -11.52 -18.98 -11.72
N VAL A 22 -11.31 -18.14 -10.70
CA VAL A 22 -9.96 -17.74 -10.27
C VAL A 22 -9.24 -18.97 -9.72
N SER A 23 -8.18 -19.39 -10.39
CA SER A 23 -7.45 -20.60 -10.04
C SER A 23 -6.66 -20.41 -8.73
N LYS A 24 -6.54 -21.47 -7.91
CA LYS A 24 -5.71 -21.46 -6.69
C LYS A 24 -4.25 -21.06 -6.95
N ALA A 25 -3.74 -21.31 -8.16
CA ALA A 25 -2.38 -20.92 -8.54
C ALA A 25 -2.24 -19.39 -8.61
N ASP A 26 -3.23 -18.67 -9.13
CA ASP A 26 -3.21 -17.21 -9.22
C ASP A 26 -3.27 -16.54 -7.83
N SER A 27 -4.00 -17.16 -6.90
CA SER A 27 -4.08 -16.68 -5.50
C SER A 27 -2.75 -16.83 -4.76
N LEU A 28 -2.06 -17.95 -4.93
CA LEU A 28 -0.76 -18.19 -4.30
C LEU A 28 0.35 -17.32 -4.89
N VAL A 29 0.36 -17.14 -6.22
CA VAL A 29 1.33 -16.26 -6.89
C VAL A 29 1.13 -14.81 -6.46
N THR A 30 -0.11 -14.36 -6.31
CA THR A 30 -0.43 -13.01 -5.80
C THR A 30 0.03 -12.83 -4.36
N ALA A 31 -0.26 -13.79 -3.47
CA ALA A 31 0.16 -13.73 -2.07
C ALA A 31 1.69 -13.67 -1.91
N VAL A 32 2.43 -14.54 -2.61
CA VAL A 32 3.91 -14.57 -2.56
C VAL A 32 4.53 -13.27 -3.09
N LYS A 33 3.94 -12.70 -4.14
CA LYS A 33 4.39 -11.41 -4.70
C LYS A 33 4.16 -10.27 -3.69
N THR A 34 3.00 -10.21 -3.06
CA THR A 34 2.67 -9.21 -2.03
C THR A 34 3.63 -9.31 -0.84
N GLU A 35 3.84 -10.50 -0.28
CA GLU A 35 4.77 -10.70 0.85
C GLU A 35 6.23 -10.33 0.50
N THR A 36 6.66 -10.60 -0.73
CA THR A 36 8.02 -10.27 -1.17
C THR A 36 8.19 -8.76 -1.33
N VAL A 37 7.19 -8.07 -1.88
CA VAL A 37 7.17 -6.61 -1.99
C VAL A 37 7.15 -5.97 -0.60
N GLU A 38 6.27 -6.43 0.29
CA GLU A 38 6.15 -5.91 1.64
C GLU A 38 7.47 -6.08 2.43
N ARG A 39 8.09 -7.26 2.37
CA ARG A 39 9.41 -7.48 3.00
C ARG A 39 10.50 -6.58 2.42
N ASN A 40 10.46 -6.30 1.12
CA ASN A 40 11.43 -5.41 0.48
C ASN A 40 11.30 -3.96 0.96
N ILE A 41 10.06 -3.45 1.04
CA ILE A 41 9.76 -2.09 1.50
C ILE A 41 10.11 -1.95 2.98
N LYS A 42 9.70 -2.91 3.82
CA LYS A 42 10.03 -2.93 5.26
C LYS A 42 11.53 -2.87 5.51
N LYS A 43 12.36 -3.53 4.69
CA LYS A 43 13.82 -3.43 4.83
C LYS A 43 14.38 -2.10 4.33
N LYS A 44 13.83 -1.57 3.24
CA LYS A 44 14.32 -0.32 2.63
C LYS A 44 14.04 0.91 3.47
N VAL A 45 12.89 0.95 4.15
CA VAL A 45 12.46 2.09 4.97
C VAL A 45 13.33 2.31 6.20
N LEU A 46 13.94 1.26 6.73
CA LEU A 46 14.75 1.36 7.96
C LEU A 46 16.01 2.20 7.74
N GLY A 47 16.36 3.00 8.75
CA GLY A 47 17.57 3.78 8.82
C GLY A 47 17.33 5.29 8.94
N ILE A 48 18.41 6.03 8.80
CA ILE A 48 18.48 7.47 9.04
C ILE A 48 18.19 8.22 7.73
N TRP A 49 17.32 9.21 7.79
CA TRP A 49 16.83 9.97 6.65
C TRP A 49 17.03 11.47 6.85
N THR A 50 17.32 12.16 5.75
CA THR A 50 17.47 13.62 5.69
C THR A 50 16.65 14.21 4.55
N THR A 51 16.49 15.53 4.55
CA THR A 51 15.86 16.32 3.50
C THR A 51 16.91 17.03 2.64
N GLU A 52 16.47 17.63 1.54
CA GLU A 52 17.37 18.34 0.63
C GLU A 52 18.03 19.52 1.34
N GLY A 53 19.36 19.64 1.24
CA GLY A 53 20.12 20.74 1.82
C GLY A 53 20.28 20.70 3.34
N ALA A 54 19.77 19.67 4.03
CA ALA A 54 19.98 19.53 5.47
C ALA A 54 21.31 18.83 5.79
N GLU A 55 22.09 19.44 6.68
CA GLU A 55 23.33 18.86 7.21
C GLU A 55 23.04 17.72 8.21
N ASN A 56 21.89 17.80 8.89
CA ASN A 56 21.49 16.87 9.94
C ASN A 56 20.42 15.88 9.45
N ALA A 57 20.27 14.79 10.18
CA ALA A 57 19.17 13.86 9.99
C ALA A 57 17.86 14.45 10.52
N VAL A 58 16.74 14.16 9.85
CA VAL A 58 15.40 14.55 10.31
C VAL A 58 14.80 13.46 11.20
N PHE A 59 14.95 12.19 10.78
CA PHE A 59 14.47 11.05 11.55
C PHE A 59 15.23 9.75 11.28
N ASP A 60 15.12 8.82 12.23
CA ASP A 60 15.60 7.44 12.14
C ASP A 60 14.40 6.49 12.23
N ILE A 61 14.17 5.71 11.17
CA ILE A 61 13.10 4.71 11.12
C ILE A 61 13.67 3.37 11.61
N ARG A 62 13.19 2.93 12.76
CA ARG A 62 13.52 1.66 13.41
C ARG A 62 12.42 0.65 13.15
N THR A 63 12.54 -0.57 13.69
CA THR A 63 11.60 -1.66 13.39
C THR A 63 10.16 -1.37 13.85
N ASP A 64 9.98 -0.62 14.95
CA ASP A 64 8.69 -0.39 15.61
C ASP A 64 8.34 1.10 15.80
N SER A 65 9.26 1.99 15.44
CA SER A 65 9.20 3.40 15.78
C SER A 65 9.98 4.28 14.82
N ILE A 66 9.61 5.56 14.77
CA ILE A 66 10.32 6.62 14.05
C ILE A 66 10.79 7.62 15.10
N TYR A 67 12.11 7.77 15.24
CA TYR A 67 12.72 8.77 16.11
C TYR A 67 12.94 10.07 15.35
N TYR A 68 12.33 11.16 15.80
CA TYR A 68 12.47 12.51 15.24
C TYR A 68 13.57 13.26 15.98
N VAL A 69 14.62 13.66 15.25
CA VAL A 69 15.83 14.23 15.84
C VAL A 69 15.55 15.56 16.52
N ASP A 70 14.82 16.46 15.86
CA ASP A 70 14.54 17.81 16.38
C ASP A 70 13.61 17.80 17.61
N GLN A 71 12.77 16.78 17.73
CA GLN A 71 11.81 16.65 18.82
C GLN A 71 12.34 15.80 19.98
N PHE A 72 13.40 15.01 19.75
CA PHE A 72 13.88 13.99 20.68
C PHE A 72 12.79 13.00 21.13
N VAL A 73 11.85 12.67 20.22
CA VAL A 73 10.69 11.80 20.50
C VAL A 73 10.59 10.69 19.47
N SER A 74 10.10 9.52 19.90
CA SER A 74 9.77 8.40 19.02
C SER A 74 8.27 8.21 18.91
N TYR A 75 7.77 8.02 17.69
CA TYR A 75 6.37 7.67 17.44
C TYR A 75 6.27 6.26 16.85
N LYS A 76 5.24 5.53 17.26
CA LYS A 76 4.96 4.22 16.68
C LYS A 76 4.45 4.39 15.25
N TYR A 77 4.79 3.43 14.39
CA TYR A 77 4.25 3.38 13.05
C TYR A 77 3.87 1.96 12.67
N GLU A 78 2.99 1.87 11.69
CA GLU A 78 2.64 0.64 10.99
C GLU A 78 3.00 0.79 9.52
N LEU A 79 3.50 -0.28 8.91
CA LEU A 79 3.79 -0.34 7.48
C LEU A 79 3.17 -1.59 6.89
N THR A 80 2.14 -1.37 6.08
CA THR A 80 1.41 -2.41 5.36
C THR A 80 1.53 -2.13 3.87
N ASP A 81 2.11 -3.08 3.13
CA ASP A 81 2.53 -2.90 1.74
C ASP A 81 3.43 -1.66 1.57
N SER A 82 2.88 -0.59 1.01
CA SER A 82 3.54 0.70 0.78
C SER A 82 2.94 1.82 1.62
N VAL A 83 1.97 1.54 2.48
CA VAL A 83 1.28 2.56 3.28
C VAL A 83 1.93 2.62 4.65
N ILE A 84 2.46 3.79 5.00
CA ILE A 84 2.93 4.10 6.34
C ILE A 84 1.84 4.85 7.10
N THR A 85 1.60 4.41 8.33
CA THR A 85 0.68 5.05 9.28
C THR A 85 1.48 5.40 10.52
N ILE A 86 1.60 6.67 10.86
CA ILE A 86 2.37 7.17 12.01
C ILE A 86 1.38 7.70 13.05
N ASN A 87 1.49 7.22 14.28
CA ASN A 87 0.59 7.58 15.36
C ASN A 87 1.23 8.64 16.25
N TYR A 88 0.79 9.89 16.10
CA TYR A 88 1.15 11.00 16.97
C TYR A 88 0.10 11.16 18.10
N PRO A 89 0.44 11.88 19.19
CA PRO A 89 -0.52 12.17 20.26
C PRO A 89 -1.75 12.98 19.81
N ASP A 90 -1.60 13.83 18.80
CA ASP A 90 -2.61 14.75 18.28
C ASP A 90 -3.30 14.26 16.99
N GLY A 91 -2.88 13.11 16.45
CA GLY A 91 -3.49 12.54 15.25
C GLY A 91 -2.65 11.46 14.59
N THR A 92 -3.14 10.99 13.45
CA THR A 92 -2.46 9.96 12.66
C THR A 92 -2.08 10.53 11.31
N PHE A 93 -0.82 10.40 10.92
CA PHE A 93 -0.40 10.64 9.55
C PHE A 93 -0.48 9.35 8.76
N ARG A 94 -0.99 9.42 7.53
CA ARG A 94 -1.02 8.30 6.59
C ARG A 94 -0.42 8.72 5.25
N GLY A 95 0.50 7.93 4.73
CA GLY A 95 1.18 8.22 3.47
C GLY A 95 1.55 6.98 2.67
N ILE A 96 1.69 7.13 1.36
CA ILE A 96 2.17 6.09 0.46
C ILE A 96 3.67 6.29 0.22
N ILE A 97 4.47 5.28 0.57
CA ILE A 97 5.91 5.21 0.37
C ILE A 97 6.23 4.66 -1.01
N ARG A 98 7.16 5.33 -1.70
CA ARG A 98 7.82 4.82 -2.90
C ARG A 98 9.32 5.06 -2.80
N PHE A 99 10.10 4.22 -3.47
CA PHE A 99 11.55 4.36 -3.51
C PHE A 99 12.03 4.60 -4.94
N LYS A 100 12.91 5.60 -5.09
CA LYS A 100 13.69 5.84 -6.31
C LYS A 100 15.17 5.80 -5.95
N LYS A 101 15.82 4.65 -6.15
CA LYS A 101 17.17 4.36 -5.63
C LYS A 101 17.20 4.51 -4.09
N ASP A 102 18.06 5.38 -3.57
CA ASP A 102 18.22 5.67 -2.13
C ASP A 102 17.32 6.81 -1.64
N THR A 103 16.36 7.24 -2.47
CA THR A 103 15.41 8.30 -2.14
C THR A 103 14.06 7.70 -1.79
N MET A 104 13.53 8.09 -0.64
CA MET A 104 12.17 7.79 -0.20
C MET A 104 11.25 8.95 -0.58
N LEU A 105 10.12 8.63 -1.19
CA LEU A 105 9.03 9.54 -1.48
C LEU A 105 7.84 9.13 -0.62
N ILE A 106 7.26 10.06 0.14
CA ILE A 106 6.07 9.84 0.94
C ILE A 106 4.98 10.77 0.43
N ASN A 107 3.94 10.22 -0.17
CA ASN A 107 2.78 10.98 -0.62
C ASN A 107 1.69 10.91 0.44
N GLY A 108 1.44 12.03 1.13
CA GLY A 108 0.38 12.19 2.12
C GLY A 108 -0.60 13.29 1.72
N GLU A 109 -1.50 13.67 2.64
CA GLU A 109 -2.54 14.68 2.37
C GLU A 109 -1.97 16.06 2.03
N ALA A 110 -0.82 16.41 2.60
CA ALA A 110 -0.12 17.67 2.34
C ALA A 110 0.74 17.66 1.05
N GLY A 111 0.77 16.54 0.32
CA GLY A 111 1.57 16.36 -0.89
C GLY A 111 2.71 15.35 -0.73
N GLU A 112 3.62 15.36 -1.71
CA GLU A 112 4.77 14.45 -1.75
C GLU A 112 5.99 15.05 -1.04
N MET A 113 6.48 14.34 -0.03
CA MET A 113 7.71 14.64 0.69
C MET A 113 8.83 13.73 0.20
N LYS A 114 10.05 14.27 0.14
CA LYS A 114 11.22 13.57 -0.39
C LYS A 114 12.33 13.52 0.65
N TYR A 115 12.87 12.32 0.87
CA TYR A 115 13.91 12.05 1.83
C TYR A 115 15.05 11.26 1.20
N TRP A 116 16.27 11.53 1.63
CA TRP A 116 17.47 10.84 1.21
C TRP A 116 18.03 10.03 2.37
N LYS A 117 18.42 8.80 2.08
CA LYS A 117 19.05 7.96 3.09
C LYS A 117 20.43 8.51 3.42
N PHE A 118 20.73 8.68 4.70
CA PHE A 118 22.06 9.08 5.15
C PHE A 118 23.05 7.99 4.70
N LYS A 119 23.98 8.35 3.82
CA LYS A 119 25.08 7.47 3.43
C LYS A 119 26.16 7.60 4.50
N LYS A 120 26.51 6.50 5.15
CA LYS A 120 27.73 6.40 5.94
C LYS A 120 28.92 6.23 5.01
#